data_AF-A0AAX1G0G6-F1
#
_entry.id   AF-A0AAX1G0G6-F1
#
_cell.length_a   1.000
_cell.length_b   1.000
_cell.length_c   1.000
_cell.angle_alpha   90.00
_cell.angle_beta   90.00
_cell.angle_gamma   90.00
#
_symmetry.space_group_name_H-M   'P 1'
#
loop_
_entity.id
_entity.type
_entity.pdbx_description
1 polymer ?
#
loop_
_entity_poly.entity_id
_entity_poly.type
_entity_poly.pdbx_seq_one_letter_code
_entity_poly.pdbx_strand_id
1 'polypeptide(L)'
;MMNETMMTQDQYNTVALAQVDTDGDKCEETCPDCGKLAVRHDFECCHSGSVNAHYTLNCSHCGYHECDQDECSICDEAISLTRHHYDEAAKWVTFFNSIEECLMNGRGVPGLLWTEFKHVVHQQPEVVGWLDTFLDLEGVNAEQLILHFKQQMVKVRFDLRFN
;
A
#
# COMPACT_ATOMS: atom_id res chain seq x y z
N MET A 1 -55.26 -31.31 -26.24
CA MET A 1 -54.04 -32.03 -25.83
C MET A 1 -52.95 -31.00 -25.71
N MET A 2 -52.57 -30.61 -24.50
CA MET A 2 -51.43 -29.72 -24.28
C MET A 2 -50.17 -30.59 -24.22
N ASN A 3 -49.26 -30.38 -25.16
CA ASN A 3 -47.92 -30.95 -25.10
C ASN A 3 -47.13 -30.14 -24.05
N GLU A 4 -46.97 -30.70 -22.86
CA GLU A 4 -45.94 -30.23 -21.93
C GLU A 4 -44.59 -30.70 -22.46
N THR A 5 -43.89 -29.81 -23.15
CA THR A 5 -42.51 -30.03 -23.56
C THR A 5 -41.66 -29.99 -22.28
N MET A 6 -41.32 -31.14 -21.71
CA MET A 6 -40.40 -31.22 -20.57
C MET A 6 -39.05 -30.63 -20.97
N MET A 7 -38.61 -29.61 -20.24
CA MET A 7 -37.25 -29.08 -20.36
C MET A 7 -36.24 -30.18 -20.01
N THR A 8 -35.14 -30.21 -20.76
CA THR A 8 -33.98 -31.04 -20.40
C THR A 8 -33.32 -30.53 -19.12
N GLN A 9 -32.57 -31.39 -18.42
CA GLN A 9 -31.91 -31.01 -17.17
C GLN A 9 -30.99 -29.79 -17.32
N ASP A 10 -30.26 -29.68 -18.45
CA ASP A 10 -29.36 -28.54 -18.72
C ASP A 10 -30.13 -27.24 -18.95
N GLN A 11 -31.27 -27.31 -19.65
CA GLN A 11 -32.16 -26.16 -19.82
C GLN A 11 -32.75 -25.72 -18.47
N TYR A 12 -33.15 -26.67 -17.64
CA TYR A 12 -33.64 -26.40 -16.29
C TYR A 12 -32.54 -25.74 -15.42
N ASN A 13 -31.33 -26.31 -15.40
CA ASN A 13 -30.22 -25.77 -14.62
C ASN A 13 -29.83 -24.36 -15.07
N THR A 14 -29.82 -24.09 -16.38
CA THR A 14 -29.53 -22.76 -16.93
C THR A 14 -30.56 -21.73 -16.48
N VAL A 15 -31.85 -22.08 -16.55
CA VAL A 15 -32.93 -21.20 -16.08
C VAL A 15 -32.85 -21.01 -14.56
N ALA A 16 -32.60 -22.07 -13.80
CA ALA A 16 -32.47 -21.99 -12.35
C ALA A 16 -31.31 -21.09 -11.92
N LEU A 17 -30.12 -21.26 -12.51
CA LEU A 17 -28.95 -20.42 -12.23
C LEU A 17 -29.16 -18.97 -12.62
N ALA A 18 -29.88 -18.69 -13.70
CA ALA A 18 -30.22 -17.31 -14.11
C ALA A 18 -31.21 -16.61 -13.16
N GLN A 19 -31.86 -17.35 -12.27
CA GLN A 19 -32.80 -16.83 -11.26
C GLN A 19 -32.18 -16.78 -9.85
N VAL A 20 -30.96 -17.29 -9.68
CA VAL A 20 -30.24 -17.25 -8.40
C VAL A 20 -29.31 -16.05 -8.42
N ASP A 21 -29.50 -15.15 -7.46
CA ASP A 21 -28.53 -14.10 -7.19
C ASP A 21 -27.29 -14.72 -6.54
N THR A 22 -26.22 -14.86 -7.33
CA THR A 22 -24.92 -15.34 -6.84
C THR A 22 -24.05 -14.24 -6.29
N ASP A 23 -24.49 -13.00 -6.45
CA ASP A 23 -23.71 -11.79 -6.28
C ASP A 23 -23.94 -11.14 -4.92
N GLY A 24 -24.83 -11.69 -4.09
CA GLY A 24 -25.13 -11.20 -2.74
C GLY A 24 -25.96 -9.91 -2.71
N ASP A 25 -26.22 -9.39 -1.51
CA ASP A 25 -26.96 -8.14 -1.36
C ASP A 25 -26.03 -6.96 -1.63
N LYS A 26 -26.41 -6.10 -2.58
CA LYS A 26 -25.63 -4.92 -2.96
C LYS A 26 -26.46 -3.66 -2.78
N CYS A 27 -25.90 -2.68 -2.09
CA CYS A 27 -26.51 -1.36 -1.96
C CYS A 27 -25.50 -0.24 -2.18
N GLU A 28 -26.03 0.96 -2.47
CA GLU A 28 -25.20 2.15 -2.62
C GLU A 28 -25.06 2.85 -1.26
N GLU A 29 -23.82 3.13 -0.87
CA GLU A 29 -23.49 3.86 0.35
C GLU A 29 -22.57 5.05 0.01
N THR A 30 -22.60 6.11 0.83
CA THR A 30 -21.71 7.26 0.61
C THR A 30 -20.28 6.89 0.97
N CYS A 31 -19.33 7.07 0.03
CA CYS A 31 -17.91 6.88 0.28
C CYS A 31 -17.43 7.83 1.38
N PRO A 32 -16.81 7.33 2.46
CA PRO A 32 -16.34 8.17 3.57
C PRO A 32 -15.16 9.08 3.18
N ASP A 33 -14.42 8.72 2.13
CA ASP A 33 -13.24 9.46 1.67
C ASP A 33 -13.59 10.59 0.68
N CYS A 34 -14.31 10.27 -0.41
CA CYS A 34 -14.59 11.24 -1.47
C CYS A 34 -16.04 11.77 -1.52
N GLY A 35 -16.94 11.25 -0.67
CA GLY A 35 -18.34 11.66 -0.57
C GLY A 35 -19.24 11.27 -1.75
N LYS A 36 -18.72 10.53 -2.74
CA LYS A 36 -19.50 10.00 -3.87
C LYS A 36 -20.07 8.61 -3.54
N LEU A 37 -20.96 8.10 -4.39
CA LEU A 37 -21.53 6.76 -4.21
C LEU A 37 -20.44 5.68 -4.32
N ALA A 38 -20.45 4.77 -3.37
CA ALA A 38 -19.68 3.54 -3.31
C ALA A 38 -20.64 2.35 -3.24
N VAL A 39 -20.14 1.17 -3.60
CA VAL A 39 -20.93 -0.06 -3.61
C VAL A 39 -20.60 -0.86 -2.36
N ARG A 40 -21.60 -1.01 -1.49
CA ARG A 40 -21.60 -1.97 -0.39
C ARG A 40 -22.09 -3.31 -0.92
N HIS A 41 -21.41 -4.38 -0.53
CA HIS A 41 -21.79 -5.75 -0.83
C HIS A 41 -21.71 -6.58 0.45
N ASP A 42 -22.86 -7.07 0.91
CA ASP A 42 -23.01 -7.94 2.08
C ASP A 42 -23.21 -9.39 1.61
N PHE A 43 -22.41 -10.30 2.15
CA PHE A 43 -22.41 -11.71 1.74
C PHE A 43 -22.02 -12.63 2.90
N GLU A 44 -22.32 -13.92 2.74
CA GLU A 44 -21.94 -14.95 3.67
C GLU A 44 -20.76 -15.75 3.11
N CYS A 45 -19.74 -16.00 3.94
CA CYS A 45 -18.61 -16.85 3.56
C CYS A 45 -18.32 -17.86 4.66
N CYS A 46 -17.93 -19.08 4.25
CA CYS A 46 -17.54 -20.13 5.17
C CYS A 46 -16.05 -20.00 5.52
N HIS A 47 -15.75 -19.49 6.70
CA HIS A 47 -14.40 -19.37 7.22
C HIS A 47 -14.23 -20.29 8.44
N SER A 48 -13.13 -21.06 8.48
CA SER A 48 -12.80 -21.96 9.59
C SER A 48 -13.90 -22.96 9.99
N GLY A 49 -14.75 -23.36 9.03
CA GLY A 49 -15.85 -24.32 9.24
C GLY A 49 -17.17 -23.72 9.73
N SER A 50 -17.28 -22.40 9.77
CA SER A 50 -18.52 -21.68 10.13
C SER A 50 -18.90 -20.67 9.05
N VAL A 51 -20.21 -20.51 8.82
CA VAL A 51 -20.73 -19.45 7.94
C VAL A 51 -20.78 -18.15 8.73
N ASN A 52 -20.07 -17.13 8.25
CA ASN A 52 -20.03 -15.80 8.83
C ASN A 52 -20.52 -14.77 7.80
N ALA A 53 -21.21 -13.74 8.28
CA ALA A 53 -21.59 -12.59 7.46
C ALA A 53 -20.40 -11.63 7.36
N HIS A 54 -20.19 -11.09 6.16
CA HIS A 54 -19.13 -10.16 5.82
C HIS A 54 -19.68 -9.02 4.96
N TYR A 55 -18.93 -7.93 4.88
CA TYR A 55 -19.19 -6.87 3.93
C TYR A 55 -17.92 -6.38 3.24
N THR A 56 -18.12 -5.77 2.08
CA THR A 56 -17.13 -4.93 1.42
C THR A 56 -17.79 -3.61 1.00
N LEU A 57 -17.04 -2.51 1.08
CA LEU A 57 -17.44 -1.20 0.58
C LEU A 57 -16.35 -0.71 -0.40
N ASN A 58 -16.71 -0.58 -1.68
CA ASN A 58 -15.78 -0.26 -2.76
C ASN A 58 -16.17 1.03 -3.46
N CYS A 59 -15.27 2.01 -3.51
CA CYS A 59 -15.48 3.25 -4.25
C CYS A 59 -14.71 3.25 -5.58
N SER A 60 -15.43 3.22 -6.70
CA SER A 60 -14.84 3.31 -8.04
C SER A 60 -14.27 4.70 -8.37
N HIS A 61 -14.58 5.72 -7.56
CA HIS A 61 -14.15 7.10 -7.82
C HIS A 61 -12.78 7.45 -7.24
N CYS A 62 -12.45 6.95 -6.04
CA CYS A 62 -11.17 7.22 -5.38
C CYS A 62 -10.37 5.96 -5.04
N GLY A 63 -10.92 4.76 -5.27
CA GLY A 63 -10.26 3.50 -4.91
C GLY A 63 -10.38 3.14 -3.43
N TYR A 64 -11.20 3.87 -2.64
CA TYR A 64 -11.47 3.51 -1.26
C TYR A 64 -12.04 2.09 -1.16
N HIS A 65 -11.48 1.31 -0.23
CA HIS A 65 -11.89 -0.04 0.07
C HIS A 65 -11.95 -0.24 1.59
N GLU A 66 -13.04 -0.83 2.06
CA GLU A 66 -13.24 -1.24 3.45
C GLU A 66 -13.90 -2.63 3.46
N CYS A 67 -13.46 -3.52 4.34
CA CYS A 67 -14.06 -4.83 4.53
C CYS A 67 -13.77 -5.39 5.92
N ASP A 68 -14.54 -6.40 6.32
CA ASP A 68 -14.35 -7.17 7.56
C ASP A 68 -13.93 -8.63 7.28
N GLN A 69 -13.49 -8.93 6.05
CA GLN A 69 -12.98 -10.24 5.68
C GLN A 69 -11.62 -10.50 6.34
N ASP A 70 -11.39 -11.73 6.79
CA ASP A 70 -10.07 -12.18 7.25
C ASP A 70 -9.05 -12.25 6.10
N GLU A 71 -9.53 -12.59 4.89
CA GLU A 71 -8.73 -12.69 3.67
C GLU A 71 -9.35 -11.79 2.59
N CYS A 72 -8.67 -10.69 2.25
CA CYS A 72 -9.09 -9.77 1.19
C CYS A 72 -7.90 -9.39 0.32
N SER A 73 -7.97 -9.74 -0.96
CA SER A 73 -6.92 -9.44 -1.94
C SER A 73 -6.58 -7.95 -2.07
N ILE A 74 -7.57 -7.06 -1.95
CA ILE A 74 -7.37 -5.60 -2.04
C ILE A 74 -6.62 -5.09 -0.80
N CYS A 75 -7.01 -5.56 0.39
CA CYS A 75 -6.32 -5.25 1.65
C CYS A 75 -4.89 -5.81 1.64
N ASP A 76 -4.70 -7.04 1.18
CA ASP A 76 -3.40 -7.69 1.11
C ASP A 76 -2.44 -6.94 0.16
N GLU A 77 -2.94 -6.49 -0.99
CA GLU A 77 -2.17 -5.68 -1.93
C GLU A 77 -1.77 -4.33 -1.31
N ALA A 78 -2.68 -3.65 -0.62
CA ALA A 78 -2.39 -2.40 0.09
C ALA A 78 -1.33 -2.59 1.19
N ILE A 79 -1.40 -3.68 1.96
CA ILE A 79 -0.39 -4.04 2.96
C ILE A 79 0.95 -4.34 2.30
N SER A 80 0.95 -5.08 1.18
CA SER A 80 2.16 -5.42 0.44
C SER A 80 2.87 -4.17 -0.10
N LEU A 81 2.13 -3.24 -0.70
CA LEU A 81 2.66 -1.95 -1.15
C LEU A 81 3.26 -1.16 0.02
N THR A 82 2.54 -1.10 1.13
CA THR A 82 3.01 -0.44 2.35
C THR A 82 4.31 -1.07 2.87
N ARG A 83 4.40 -2.40 2.93
CA ARG A 83 5.64 -3.11 3.32
C ARG A 83 6.80 -2.79 2.38
N HIS A 84 6.56 -2.81 1.07
CA HIS A 84 7.57 -2.44 0.08
C HIS A 84 8.10 -1.02 0.31
N HIS A 85 7.23 -0.06 0.62
CA HIS A 85 7.62 1.30 0.96
C HIS A 85 8.52 1.35 2.20
N TYR A 86 8.18 0.61 3.26
CA TYR A 86 9.00 0.49 4.47
C TYR A 86 10.37 -0.14 4.19
N ASP A 87 10.42 -1.21 3.39
CA ASP A 87 11.67 -1.91 3.06
C ASP A 87 12.63 -1.00 2.26
N GLU A 88 12.12 -0.28 1.26
CA GLU A 88 12.94 0.67 0.51
C GLU A 88 13.39 1.87 1.36
N ALA A 89 12.51 2.43 2.21
CA ALA A 89 12.91 3.48 3.14
C ALA A 89 14.01 3.01 4.12
N ALA A 90 13.83 1.82 4.71
CA ALA A 90 14.77 1.24 5.66
C ALA A 90 16.15 0.97 5.02
N LYS A 91 16.18 0.56 3.76
CA LYS A 91 17.42 0.40 2.98
C LYS A 91 18.18 1.72 2.86
N TRP A 92 17.51 2.83 2.53
CA TRP A 92 18.16 4.14 2.43
C TRP A 92 18.60 4.71 3.77
N VAL A 93 17.85 4.47 4.84
CA VAL A 93 18.26 4.83 6.20
C VAL A 93 19.49 4.02 6.65
N THR A 94 19.50 2.71 6.38
CA THR A 94 20.65 1.84 6.69
C THR A 94 21.90 2.26 5.92
N PHE A 95 21.72 2.63 4.65
CA PHE A 95 22.77 3.22 3.84
C PHE A 95 23.35 4.49 4.47
N PHE A 96 22.48 5.37 4.99
CA PHE A 96 22.93 6.59 5.66
C PHE A 96 23.68 6.30 6.97
N ASN A 97 23.17 5.39 7.80
CA ASN A 97 23.87 4.94 9.01
C ASN A 97 25.28 4.39 8.70
N SER A 98 25.42 3.67 7.59
CA SER A 98 26.72 3.16 7.13
C SER A 98 27.68 4.27 6.71
N ILE A 99 27.14 5.36 6.12
CA ILE A 99 27.91 6.57 5.81
C ILE A 99 28.37 7.26 7.10
N GLU A 100 27.49 7.42 8.08
CA GLU A 100 27.83 8.01 9.38
C GLU A 100 28.91 7.19 10.08
N GLU A 101 28.81 5.86 10.09
CA GLU A 101 29.83 4.97 10.64
C GLU A 101 31.18 5.13 9.93
N CYS A 102 31.18 5.26 8.60
CA CYS A 102 32.41 5.55 7.86
C CYS A 102 33.04 6.87 8.30
N LEU A 103 32.21 7.91 8.46
CA LEU A 103 32.68 9.22 8.93
C LEU A 103 33.23 9.14 10.36
N MET A 104 32.54 8.46 11.28
CA MET A 104 32.98 8.23 12.67
C MET A 104 34.35 7.55 12.74
N ASN A 105 34.62 6.62 11.82
CA ASN A 105 35.91 5.95 11.71
C ASN A 105 36.99 6.78 10.97
N GLY A 106 36.73 8.07 10.71
CA GLY A 106 37.65 8.95 9.98
C GLY A 106 37.79 8.65 8.49
N ARG A 107 36.92 7.79 7.93
CA ARG A 107 36.92 7.43 6.50
C ARG A 107 36.09 8.42 5.69
N GLY A 108 36.49 8.61 4.43
CA GLY A 108 35.69 9.38 3.48
C GLY A 108 34.44 8.62 3.05
N VAL A 109 33.39 9.37 2.66
CA VAL A 109 32.20 8.79 2.04
C VAL A 109 32.53 8.47 0.58
N PRO A 110 32.27 7.24 0.10
CA PRO A 110 32.47 6.91 -1.31
C PRO A 110 31.63 7.82 -2.23
N GLY A 111 32.29 8.54 -3.14
CA GLY A 111 31.62 9.52 -4.01
C GLY A 111 30.58 8.90 -4.95
N LEU A 112 30.79 7.65 -5.36
CA LEU A 112 29.83 6.87 -6.16
C LEU A 112 28.51 6.70 -5.40
N LEU A 113 28.58 6.20 -4.17
CA LEU A 113 27.43 5.96 -3.31
C LEU A 113 26.64 7.24 -3.01
N TRP A 114 27.34 8.33 -2.71
CA TRP A 114 26.70 9.63 -2.53
C TRP A 114 26.03 10.14 -3.81
N THR A 115 26.59 9.84 -4.97
CA THR A 115 26.03 10.24 -6.27
C THR A 115 24.80 9.41 -6.62
N GLU A 116 24.83 8.11 -6.36
CA GLU A 116 23.69 7.21 -6.53
C GLU A 116 22.50 7.61 -5.66
N PHE A 117 22.74 7.88 -4.37
CA PHE A 117 21.69 8.37 -3.47
C PHE A 117 21.04 9.65 -3.98
N LYS A 118 21.84 10.66 -4.35
CA LYS A 118 21.31 11.92 -4.93
C LYS A 118 20.52 11.64 -6.21
N HIS A 119 20.99 10.73 -7.06
CA HIS A 119 20.30 10.39 -8.29
C HIS A 119 18.91 9.80 -7.99
N VAL A 120 18.83 8.83 -7.08
CA VAL A 120 17.55 8.22 -6.68
C VAL A 120 16.61 9.27 -6.10
N VAL A 121 17.06 10.06 -5.13
CA VAL A 121 16.24 11.10 -4.48
C VAL A 121 15.73 12.15 -5.47
N HIS A 122 16.49 12.46 -6.53
CA HIS A 122 16.03 13.39 -7.57
C HIS A 122 15.13 12.76 -8.63
N GLN A 123 15.28 11.47 -8.93
CA GLN A 123 14.53 10.79 -9.99
C GLN A 123 13.27 10.09 -9.49
N GLN A 124 13.18 9.79 -8.19
CA GLN A 124 12.12 9.00 -7.57
C GLN A 124 11.48 9.81 -6.42
N PRO A 125 10.49 10.67 -6.71
CA PRO A 125 9.78 11.45 -5.69
C PRO A 125 9.14 10.58 -4.59
N GLU A 126 8.75 9.36 -4.93
CA GLU A 126 8.22 8.37 -3.99
C GLU A 126 9.23 8.04 -2.87
N VAL A 127 10.52 7.93 -3.20
CA VAL A 127 11.58 7.69 -2.20
C VAL A 127 11.72 8.88 -1.26
N VAL A 128 11.52 10.10 -1.76
CA VAL A 128 11.49 11.31 -0.91
C VAL A 128 10.34 11.23 0.08
N GLY A 129 9.13 10.90 -0.38
CA GLY A 129 7.96 10.76 0.49
C GLY A 129 8.11 9.65 1.53
N TRP A 130 8.71 8.52 1.15
CA TRP A 130 8.98 7.44 2.09
C TRP A 130 10.01 7.84 3.16
N LEU A 131 11.10 8.50 2.77
CA LEU A 131 12.12 8.98 3.71
C LEU A 131 11.60 10.11 4.60
N ASP A 132 10.80 11.03 4.06
CA ASP A 132 10.12 12.08 4.82
C ASP A 132 9.23 11.50 5.93
N THR A 133 8.43 10.49 5.59
CA THR A 133 7.57 9.78 6.54
C THR A 133 8.38 9.02 7.58
N PHE A 134 9.45 8.33 7.16
CA PHE A 134 10.24 7.48 8.05
C PHE A 134 11.12 8.30 9.01
N LEU A 135 11.62 9.45 8.56
CA LEU A 135 12.51 10.32 9.33
C LEU A 135 11.78 11.49 10.01
N ASP A 136 10.46 11.58 9.84
CA ASP A 136 9.60 12.63 10.42
C ASP A 136 10.08 14.05 10.05
N LEU A 137 10.32 14.28 8.75
CA LEU A 137 10.94 15.52 8.24
C LEU A 137 9.93 16.62 7.83
N GLU A 138 8.63 16.34 7.94
CA GLU A 138 7.51 17.26 7.66
C GLU A 138 7.48 17.84 6.23
N GLY A 139 7.23 17.00 5.22
CA GLY A 139 6.90 17.44 3.87
C GLY A 139 8.10 17.96 3.08
N VAL A 140 9.26 17.32 3.23
CA VAL A 140 10.47 17.75 2.52
C VAL A 140 10.47 17.36 1.05
N ASN A 141 11.12 18.20 0.23
CA ASN A 141 11.48 17.85 -1.13
C ASN A 141 12.89 17.23 -1.21
N ALA A 142 13.27 16.75 -2.40
CA ALA A 142 14.56 16.13 -2.68
C ALA A 142 15.77 16.99 -2.22
N GLU A 143 15.73 18.30 -2.46
CA GLU A 143 16.83 19.20 -2.10
C GLU A 143 16.97 19.36 -0.59
N GLN A 144 15.84 19.52 0.10
CA GLN A 144 15.76 19.61 1.56
C GLN A 144 16.22 18.32 2.22
N LEU A 145 15.83 17.16 1.68
CA LEU A 145 16.27 15.86 2.16
C LEU A 145 17.80 15.69 2.01
N ILE A 146 18.34 16.02 0.83
CA ILE A 146 19.79 15.99 0.60
C ILE A 146 20.52 16.95 1.55
N LEU A 147 19.95 18.14 1.79
CA LEU A 147 20.52 19.11 2.71
C LEU A 147 20.53 18.60 4.15
N HIS A 148 19.43 17.97 4.61
CA HIS A 148 19.35 17.34 5.93
C HIS A 148 20.49 16.33 6.12
N PHE A 149 20.65 15.40 5.18
CA PHE A 149 21.72 14.39 5.25
C PHE A 149 23.12 15.01 5.21
N LYS A 150 23.35 16.04 4.39
CA LYS A 150 24.63 16.78 4.40
C LYS A 150 24.92 17.42 5.76
N GLN A 151 23.91 18.01 6.41
CA GLN A 151 24.06 18.63 7.73
C GLN A 151 24.46 17.60 8.78
N GLN A 152 23.83 16.42 8.79
CA GLN A 152 24.21 15.32 9.69
C GLN A 152 25.66 14.89 9.46
N MET A 153 26.08 14.70 8.21
CA MET A 153 27.47 14.35 7.88
C MET A 153 28.49 15.41 8.35
N VAL A 154 28.16 16.70 8.24
CA VAL A 154 29.01 17.80 8.73
C VAL A 154 29.07 17.78 10.26
N LYS A 155 27.93 17.55 10.93
CA LYS A 155 27.85 17.45 12.38
C LYS A 155 28.74 16.32 12.91
N VAL A 156 28.64 15.10 12.36
CA VAL A 156 29.50 13.97 12.72
C VAL A 156 30.99 14.33 12.58
N ARG A 157 31.38 14.97 11.47
CA ARG A 157 32.78 15.40 11.27
C ARG A 157 33.23 16.48 12.24
N PHE A 158 32.34 17.38 12.64
CA PHE A 158 32.62 18.40 13.62
C PHE A 158 32.83 17.74 14.99
N ASP A 159 31.93 16.87 15.42
CA ASP A 159 32.00 16.18 16.71
C ASP A 159 33.29 15.35 16.85
N LEU A 160 33.79 14.73 15.77
CA LEU A 160 35.07 14.01 15.77
C LEU A 160 36.31 14.89 15.90
N ARG A 161 36.22 16.18 15.56
CA ARG A 161 37.37 17.12 15.64
C ARG A 161 37.49 17.78 17.01
N PHE A 162 36.42 17.76 17.80
CA PHE A 162 36.34 18.40 19.12
C PHE A 162 36.21 17.40 20.27
N ASN A 163 36.24 16.09 19.97
CA ASN A 163 36.51 14.99 20.90
C ASN A 163 37.93 14.48 20.72
#